data_AF-A0AAV5EIF9-F1
#
_entry.id   AF-A0AAV5EIF9-F1
#
_cell.length_a   1.000
_cell.length_b   1.000
_cell.length_c   1.000
_cell.angle_alpha   90.00
_cell.angle_beta   90.00
_cell.angle_gamma   90.00
#
_symmetry.space_group_name_H-M   'P 1'
#
loop_
_entity.id
_entity.type
_entity.pdbx_description
1 polymer ?
#
loop_
_entity_poly.entity_id
_entity_poly.type
_entity_poly.pdbx_seq_one_letter_code
_entity_poly.pdbx_strand_id
1 'polypeptide(L)'
;MSCRLFLVRSKLQKLLVEFVPPKLILQKLVELFLKGIQTSIKREVYYWHAYYDKRMPGGASALLKLEEFVAKFMGIHRKSLSASS
;
A
#
# COMPACT_ATOMS: atom_id res chain seq x y z
N MET A 1 -4.05 11.09 11.81
CA MET A 1 -3.80 9.96 10.88
C MET A 1 -4.45 10.18 9.51
N SER A 2 -5.45 11.06 9.43
CA SER A 2 -6.27 11.38 8.26
C SER A 2 -5.55 12.16 7.14
N CYS A 3 -4.68 13.11 7.46
CA CYS A 3 -4.10 13.99 6.42
C CYS A 3 -3.17 13.27 5.41
N ARG A 4 -2.43 12.24 5.85
CA ARG A 4 -1.49 11.54 4.96
C ARG A 4 -2.20 10.61 3.98
N LEU A 5 -3.28 9.96 4.40
CA LEU A 5 -4.10 9.13 3.50
C LEU A 5 -4.81 9.98 2.45
N PHE A 6 -5.25 11.19 2.81
CA PHE A 6 -5.81 12.13 1.83
C PHE A 6 -4.80 12.48 0.71
N LEU A 7 -3.54 12.75 1.07
CA LEU A 7 -2.50 13.01 0.06
C LEU A 7 -2.21 11.78 -0.81
N VAL A 8 -2.22 10.58 -0.21
CA VAL A 8 -2.06 9.32 -0.95
C VAL A 8 -3.23 9.12 -1.92
N ARG A 9 -4.47 9.38 -1.49
CA ARG A 9 -5.67 9.29 -2.32
C ARG A 9 -5.51 10.08 -3.60
N SER A 10 -5.16 11.36 -3.51
CA SER A 10 -5.02 12.22 -4.69
C SER A 10 -3.96 11.69 -5.67
N LYS A 11 -2.86 11.13 -5.16
CA LYS A 11 -1.80 10.53 -6.00
C LYS A 11 -2.26 9.24 -6.66
N LEU A 12 -2.92 8.34 -5.91
CA LEU A 12 -3.47 7.10 -6.45
C LEU A 12 -4.54 7.38 -7.50
N GLN A 13 -5.44 8.34 -7.23
CA GLN A 13 -6.46 8.78 -8.16
C GLN A 13 -5.84 9.31 -9.45
N LYS A 14 -4.79 10.15 -9.37
CA LYS A 14 -4.07 10.63 -10.56
C LYS A 14 -3.54 9.48 -11.42
N LEU A 15 -2.85 8.50 -10.81
CA LEU A 15 -2.32 7.34 -11.52
C LEU A 15 -3.42 6.51 -12.19
N LEU A 16 -4.55 6.31 -11.51
CA LEU A 16 -5.68 5.55 -12.05
C LEU A 16 -6.37 6.28 -13.21
N VAL A 17 -6.48 7.62 -13.13
CA VAL A 17 -7.01 8.46 -14.23
C VAL A 17 -6.07 8.43 -15.44
N GLU A 18 -4.76 8.34 -15.23
CA GLU A 18 -3.74 8.15 -16.27
C GLU A 18 -3.66 6.68 -16.78
N PHE A 19 -4.68 5.86 -16.48
CA PHE A 19 -4.81 4.46 -16.92
C PHE A 19 -3.68 3.54 -16.47
N VAL A 20 -2.97 3.87 -15.38
CA VAL A 20 -1.97 2.98 -14.81
C VAL A 20 -2.67 1.76 -14.18
N PRO A 21 -2.30 0.53 -14.54
CA PRO A 21 -2.93 -0.66 -13.99
C PRO A 21 -2.82 -0.72 -12.45
N PRO A 22 -3.92 -0.96 -11.71
CA PRO A 22 -3.89 -1.00 -10.24
C PRO A 22 -2.87 -1.97 -9.64
N LYS A 23 -2.69 -3.13 -10.28
CA LYS A 23 -1.71 -4.13 -9.89
C LYS A 23 -0.27 -3.64 -10.04
N LEU A 24 0.01 -2.85 -11.07
CA LEU A 24 1.33 -2.22 -11.26
C LEU A 24 1.59 -1.18 -10.18
N ILE A 25 0.58 -0.38 -9.82
CA ILE A 25 0.67 0.58 -8.69
C ILE A 25 0.97 -0.18 -7.40
N LEU A 26 0.23 -1.26 -7.12
CA LEU A 26 0.45 -2.10 -5.94
C LEU A 26 1.88 -2.65 -5.89
N GLN A 27 2.37 -3.23 -6.99
CA GLN A 27 3.73 -3.74 -7.12
C GLN A 27 4.77 -2.64 -6.80
N LYS A 28 4.61 -1.44 -7.38
CA LYS A 28 5.53 -0.32 -7.16
C LYS A 28 5.49 0.22 -5.73
N LEU A 29 4.33 0.23 -5.09
CA LEU A 29 4.24 0.59 -3.67
C LEU A 29 5.04 -0.40 -2.81
N VAL A 30 4.91 -1.70 -3.06
CA VAL A 30 5.67 -2.73 -2.33
C VAL A 30 7.17 -2.56 -2.52
N GLU A 31 7.63 -2.36 -3.76
CA GLU A 31 9.05 -2.10 -4.05
C GLU A 31 9.58 -0.89 -3.27
N LEU A 32 8.80 0.19 -3.18
CA LEU A 32 9.18 1.39 -2.44
C LEU A 32 9.16 1.17 -0.92
N PHE A 33 8.16 0.47 -0.40
CA PHE A 33 8.05 0.15 1.02
C PHE A 33 9.21 -0.73 1.49
N LEU A 34 9.58 -1.74 0.71
CA LEU A 34 10.67 -2.67 1.05
C LEU A 34 12.04 -1.99 1.18
N LYS A 35 12.25 -0.83 0.52
CA LYS A 35 13.47 -0.01 0.65
C LYS A 35 13.55 0.73 1.98
N GLY A 36 12.43 1.00 2.63
CA GLY A 36 12.33 1.84 3.83
C GLY A 36 12.06 1.09 5.14
N ILE A 37 12.06 -0.25 5.13
CA ILE A 37 11.68 -1.06 6.30
C ILE A 37 12.75 -2.07 6.73
N GLN A 38 12.71 -2.42 8.02
CA GLN A 38 13.52 -3.49 8.59
C GLN A 38 13.14 -4.88 8.03
N THR A 39 14.08 -5.81 8.04
CA THR A 39 13.89 -7.17 7.51
C THR A 39 12.80 -7.96 8.23
N SER A 40 12.55 -7.67 9.51
CA SER A 40 11.54 -8.35 10.35
C SER A 40 10.12 -8.28 9.78
N ILE A 41 9.74 -7.17 9.13
CA ILE A 41 8.39 -6.99 8.59
C ILE A 41 8.26 -7.29 7.10
N LYS A 42 9.35 -7.60 6.40
CA LYS A 42 9.31 -7.88 4.95
C LYS A 42 8.38 -9.05 4.59
N ARG A 43 8.39 -10.11 5.41
CA ARG A 43 7.49 -11.27 5.21
C ARG A 43 6.02 -10.87 5.28
N GLU A 44 5.65 -10.02 6.24
CA GLU A 44 4.28 -9.55 6.38
C GLU A 44 3.86 -8.66 5.19
N VAL A 45 4.77 -7.81 4.70
CA VAL A 45 4.52 -6.99 3.50
C VAL A 45 4.29 -7.86 2.27
N TYR A 46 5.10 -8.91 2.05
CA TYR A 46 4.89 -9.86 0.95
C TYR A 46 3.56 -10.62 1.06
N TYR A 47 3.16 -11.02 2.27
CA TYR A 47 1.87 -11.66 2.50
C TYR A 47 0.70 -10.74 2.08
N TRP A 48 0.72 -9.48 2.55
CA TRP A 48 -0.32 -8.53 2.18
C TRP A 48 -0.27 -8.16 0.70
N HIS A 49 0.92 -8.08 0.08
CA HIS A 49 1.02 -7.92 -1.36
C HIS A 49 0.24 -9.00 -2.12
N ALA A 50 0.52 -10.27 -1.84
CA ALA A 50 -0.16 -11.40 -2.49
C ALA A 50 -1.68 -11.40 -2.21
N TYR A 51 -2.08 -11.04 -0.99
CA TYR A 51 -3.49 -10.94 -0.61
C TYR A 51 -4.24 -9.86 -1.41
N TYR A 52 -3.66 -8.67 -1.54
CA TYR A 52 -4.28 -7.56 -2.27
C TYR A 52 -4.20 -7.75 -3.79
N ASP A 53 -3.13 -8.35 -4.32
CA ASP A 53 -3.02 -8.62 -5.76
C ASP A 53 -4.12 -9.57 -6.27
N LYS A 54 -4.36 -10.67 -5.53
CA LYS A 54 -5.43 -11.64 -5.86
C LYS A 54 -6.83 -11.02 -5.80
N ARG A 55 -7.01 -9.95 -5.02
CA ARG A 55 -8.31 -9.33 -4.73
C ARG A 55 -8.44 -7.92 -5.31
N MET A 56 -7.51 -7.52 -6.18
CA MET A 56 -7.50 -6.18 -6.74
C MET A 56 -8.65 -6.04 -7.74
N PRO A 57 -9.65 -5.19 -7.48
CA PRO A 57 -10.71 -4.97 -8.44
C PRO A 57 -10.24 -4.02 -9.57
N GLY A 58 -10.99 -3.96 -10.65
CA GLY A 58 -10.81 -2.96 -11.70
C GLY A 58 -11.58 -1.66 -11.40
N GLY A 59 -11.28 -0.61 -12.17
CA GLY A 59 -12.05 0.65 -12.13
C GLY A 59 -11.99 1.38 -10.79
N ALA A 60 -13.08 2.07 -10.44
CA ALA A 60 -13.14 2.99 -9.29
C ALA A 60 -12.92 2.31 -7.92
N SER A 61 -13.30 1.04 -7.76
CA SER A 61 -13.10 0.29 -6.52
C SER A 61 -11.63 -0.07 -6.26
N ALA A 62 -10.77 0.02 -7.28
CA ALA A 62 -9.33 -0.18 -7.14
C ALA A 62 -8.69 0.89 -6.24
N LEU A 63 -9.19 2.13 -6.30
CA LEU A 63 -8.70 3.23 -5.47
C LEU A 63 -8.86 2.91 -3.98
N LEU A 64 -10.07 2.48 -3.57
CA LEU A 64 -10.35 2.11 -2.18
C LEU A 64 -9.46 0.95 -1.73
N LYS A 65 -9.29 -0.06 -2.59
CA LYS A 65 -8.46 -1.23 -2.28
C LYS A 65 -6.97 -0.86 -2.11
N LEU A 66 -6.46 0.07 -2.92
CA LEU A 66 -5.09 0.60 -2.78
C LEU A 66 -4.93 1.45 -1.52
N GLU A 67 -5.94 2.24 -1.14
CA GLU A 67 -5.94 3.00 0.13
C GLU A 67 -5.93 2.07 1.35
N GLU A 68 -6.76 1.03 1.34
CA GLU A 68 -6.77 -0.02 2.37
C GLU A 68 -5.39 -0.66 2.52
N PHE A 69 -4.72 -0.97 1.40
CA PHE A 69 -3.37 -1.52 1.41
C PHE A 69 -2.35 -0.55 2.06
N VAL A 70 -2.38 0.73 1.68
CA VAL A 70 -1.48 1.74 2.28
C VAL A 70 -1.75 1.90 3.77
N ALA A 71 -3.02 1.97 4.20
CA ALA A 71 -3.39 2.04 5.60
C ALA A 71 -2.91 0.81 6.37
N LYS A 72 -3.04 -0.38 5.79
CA LYS A 72 -2.54 -1.64 6.35
C LYS A 72 -1.03 -1.59 6.56
N PHE A 73 -0.27 -1.17 5.56
CA PHE A 73 1.18 -1.02 5.65
C PHE A 73 1.59 -0.01 6.74
N MET A 74 0.93 1.15 6.80
CA MET A 74 1.19 2.15 7.86
C MET A 74 0.98 1.58 9.26
N GLY A 75 -0.03 0.71 9.43
CA GLY A 75 -0.29 0.00 10.68
C GLY A 75 0.83 -0.98 11.07
N ILE A 76 1.30 -1.78 10.11
CA ILE A 76 2.41 -2.73 10.30
C ILE A 76 3.68 -1.98 10.67
N HIS A 77 4.03 -0.95 9.89
CA HIS A 77 5.22 -0.15 10.10
C HIS A 77 5.23 0.51 11.48
N ARG A 78 4.11 1.09 11.91
CA ARG A 78 4.00 1.69 13.25
C ARG A 78 4.22 0.66 14.36
N LYS A 79 3.58 -0.51 14.27
CA LYS A 79 3.74 -1.58 15.27
C LYS A 79 5.19 -2.06 15.38
N SER A 80 5.88 -2.16 14.25
CA SER A 80 7.31 -2.50 14.22
C SER A 80 8.18 -1.48 14.94
N LEU A 81 7.88 -0.18 14.78
CA LEU A 81 8.63 0.89 15.45
C LEU A 81 8.40 0.86 16.97
N SER A 82 7.17 0.65 17.43
CA SER A 82 6.85 0.58 18.87
C SER A 82 7.41 -0.66 19.55
N ALA A 83 7.60 -1.76 18.83
CA ALA A 83 8.18 -3.00 19.37
C ALA A 83 9.71 -2.96 19.49
N SER A 84 10.35 -1.93 18.91
CA SER A 84 11.80 -1.72 18.96
C SER A 84 12.20 -0.65 19.99
N SER A 85 11.27 -0.21 20.84
CA SER A 85 11.44 0.81 21.88
C SER A 85 11.44 0.21 23.27
#